data_AF-A0A9P4NM30-F1
#
_entry.id   AF-A0A9P4NM30-F1
#
_cell.length_a   1.000
_cell.length_b   1.000
_cell.length_c   1.000
_cell.angle_alpha   90.00
_cell.angle_beta   90.00
_cell.angle_gamma   90.00
#
_symmetry.space_group_name_H-M   'P 1'
#
loop_
_entity.id
_entity.type
_entity.pdbx_description
1 polymer ?
#
loop_
_entity_poly.entity_id
_entity_poly.type
_entity_poly.pdbx_seq_one_letter_code
_entity_poly.pdbx_strand_id
1 'polypeptide(L)'
;ILSVSTTLILPAAPPPNQGNVSISPGLLNNEPNIDMIQTLATTDSANCGAKRNDQWCVWANAYHCPPGSLDPPNTPDCVTNTAGGVAVNAGTRVTIEYNYDGSSGQVTQIVGIDGKVRLSQSTSSGKGRWMNMITDCDKCWGSSIDAYSYVDTTVVLENADGGFGRGVVMDGVQHSDVRTVDGGRTWKVDWMHVDGY
;
A
#
# COMPACT_ATOMS: atom_id res chain seq x y z
N ILE A 1 -13.57 7.08 -1.24
CA ILE A 1 -12.79 7.14 0.02
C ILE A 1 -12.17 8.55 0.12
N LEU A 2 -12.30 9.22 1.27
CA LEU A 2 -11.69 10.53 1.53
C LEU A 2 -10.26 10.38 2.06
N SER A 3 -10.06 9.50 3.02
CA SER A 3 -8.72 9.20 3.51
C SER A 3 -8.59 7.76 3.96
N VAL A 4 -7.34 7.30 3.93
CA VAL A 4 -6.91 6.03 4.51
C VAL A 4 -5.63 6.30 5.28
N SER A 5 -5.52 5.73 6.47
CA SER A 5 -4.25 5.64 7.20
C SER A 5 -4.02 4.22 7.69
N THR A 6 -2.76 3.80 7.76
CA THR A 6 -2.34 2.52 8.35
C THR A 6 -0.86 2.56 8.70
N THR A 7 -0.41 1.69 9.59
CA THR A 7 1.02 1.50 9.88
C THR A 7 1.45 0.09 9.53
N LEU A 8 2.34 -0.05 8.55
CA LEU A 8 3.01 -1.31 8.24
C LEU A 8 4.20 -1.52 9.19
N ILE A 9 4.24 -2.68 9.84
CA ILE A 9 5.40 -3.15 10.61
C ILE A 9 6.12 -4.17 9.75
N LEU A 10 7.29 -3.80 9.26
CA LEU A 10 8.02 -4.62 8.30
C LEU A 10 8.64 -5.86 8.95
N PRO A 11 8.61 -7.01 8.28
CA PRO A 11 9.32 -8.20 8.73
C PRO A 11 10.81 -8.11 8.35
N ALA A 12 11.58 -9.18 8.59
CA ALA A 12 12.90 -9.30 7.98
C ALA A 12 12.75 -9.28 6.45
N ALA A 13 13.63 -8.53 5.76
CA ALA A 13 13.66 -8.56 4.30
C ALA A 13 14.20 -9.93 3.84
N PRO A 14 13.51 -10.61 2.90
CA PRO A 14 14.01 -11.83 2.30
C PRO A 14 15.39 -11.63 1.66
N PRO A 15 16.25 -12.66 1.65
CA PRO A 15 17.54 -12.58 0.96
C PRO A 15 17.38 -12.24 -0.54
N PRO A 16 18.28 -11.43 -1.13
CA PRO A 16 18.14 -10.91 -2.50
C PRO A 16 18.22 -11.97 -3.60
N ASN A 17 18.69 -13.18 -3.30
CA ASN A 17 18.70 -14.31 -4.24
C ASN A 17 17.34 -15.03 -4.33
N GLN A 18 16.33 -14.58 -3.60
CA GLN A 18 14.99 -15.13 -3.57
C GLN A 18 13.99 -14.28 -4.38
N GLY A 19 14.44 -13.55 -5.40
CA GLY A 19 13.56 -12.70 -6.20
C GLY A 19 13.14 -11.41 -5.48
N ASN A 20 12.27 -10.64 -6.14
CA ASN A 20 11.81 -9.36 -5.62
C ASN A 20 10.45 -9.54 -4.94
N VAL A 21 10.44 -9.33 -3.63
CA VAL A 21 9.22 -9.36 -2.83
C VAL A 21 8.79 -7.94 -2.57
N SER A 22 7.50 -7.67 -2.66
CA SER A 22 6.93 -6.38 -2.30
C SER A 22 5.69 -6.51 -1.45
N ILE A 23 5.55 -5.60 -0.50
CA ILE A 23 4.37 -5.43 0.33
C ILE A 23 3.79 -4.05 0.00
N SER A 24 2.52 -3.99 -0.36
CA SER A 24 1.84 -2.73 -0.60
C SER A 24 0.49 -2.65 0.09
N PRO A 25 0.13 -1.46 0.58
CA PRO A 25 -1.20 -0.94 0.40
C PRO A 25 -1.28 -0.04 -0.82
N GLY A 26 -2.38 -0.13 -1.57
CA GLY A 26 -2.69 0.73 -2.71
C GLY A 26 -4.13 1.20 -2.70
N LEU A 27 -4.34 2.44 -3.15
CA LEU A 27 -5.66 3.03 -3.37
C LEU A 27 -5.91 3.15 -4.87
N LEU A 28 -6.98 2.53 -5.34
CA LEU A 28 -7.35 2.45 -6.75
C LEU A 28 -8.59 3.31 -7.02
N ASN A 29 -8.61 4.00 -8.15
CA ASN A 29 -9.58 5.06 -8.44
C ASN A 29 -10.69 4.67 -9.43
N ASN A 30 -10.43 3.82 -10.42
CA ASN A 30 -11.36 3.62 -11.53
C ASN A 30 -11.13 2.34 -12.32
N GLU A 31 -12.14 1.99 -13.11
CA GLU A 31 -12.03 1.19 -14.33
C GLU A 31 -12.53 2.07 -15.49
N PRO A 32 -12.08 1.85 -16.74
CA PRO A 32 -11.18 0.77 -17.16
C PRO A 32 -9.69 1.11 -17.04
N ASN A 33 -9.31 2.37 -16.81
CA ASN A 33 -7.93 2.76 -16.50
C ASN A 33 -7.58 2.30 -15.08
N ILE A 34 -6.44 1.65 -14.90
CA ILE A 34 -5.93 1.37 -13.56
C ILE A 34 -5.05 2.54 -13.16
N ASP A 35 -5.63 3.50 -12.43
CA ASP A 35 -4.80 4.42 -11.67
C ASP A 35 -4.76 4.01 -10.21
N MET A 36 -3.56 3.99 -9.70
CA MET A 36 -3.29 3.53 -8.35
C MET A 36 -2.25 4.44 -7.72
N ILE A 37 -2.47 4.80 -6.47
CA ILE A 37 -1.43 5.37 -5.62
C ILE A 37 -1.15 4.38 -4.50
N GLN A 38 0.11 3.96 -4.35
CA GLN A 38 0.49 2.89 -3.44
C GLN A 38 1.82 3.15 -2.76
N THR A 39 1.95 2.64 -1.54
CA THR A 39 3.22 2.55 -0.84
C THR A 39 3.78 1.19 -1.17
N LEU A 40 5.04 1.14 -1.62
CA LEU A 40 5.69 -0.12 -1.95
C LEU A 40 6.88 -0.32 -1.02
N ALA A 41 6.82 -1.32 -0.15
CA ALA A 41 8.02 -1.81 0.54
C ALA A 41 8.54 -3.01 -0.24
N THR A 42 9.70 -2.88 -0.90
CA THR A 42 10.27 -3.89 -1.80
C THR A 42 11.67 -4.29 -1.39
N THR A 43 12.06 -5.53 -1.68
CA THR A 43 13.47 -5.98 -1.59
C THR A 43 14.33 -5.48 -2.76
N ASP A 44 13.72 -4.88 -3.78
CA ASP A 44 14.46 -4.19 -4.83
C ASP A 44 15.21 -2.98 -4.24
N SER A 45 16.51 -3.17 -4.09
CA SER A 45 17.43 -2.19 -3.49
C SER A 45 17.74 -0.97 -4.39
N ALA A 46 17.27 -0.97 -5.64
CA ALA A 46 17.60 0.07 -6.60
C ALA A 46 17.12 1.45 -6.12
N ASN A 47 17.99 2.46 -6.22
CA ASN A 47 17.65 3.88 -6.06
C ASN A 47 16.99 4.28 -4.72
N CYS A 48 17.11 3.47 -3.65
CA CYS A 48 16.54 3.77 -2.32
C CYS A 48 17.60 4.03 -1.23
N GLY A 49 18.89 3.83 -1.56
CA GLY A 49 20.01 4.02 -0.64
C GLY A 49 20.26 2.85 0.31
N ALA A 50 19.71 1.67 0.03
CA ALA A 50 19.99 0.46 0.81
C ALA A 50 21.48 0.10 0.74
N LYS A 51 22.07 -0.22 1.88
CA LYS A 51 23.50 -0.58 2.00
C LYS A 51 23.70 -2.04 2.39
N ARG A 52 22.63 -2.71 2.81
CA ARG A 52 22.64 -4.09 3.24
C ARG A 52 21.50 -4.82 2.54
N ASN A 53 21.72 -6.12 2.33
CA ASN A 53 20.79 -7.00 1.63
C ASN A 53 19.59 -7.42 2.50
N ASP A 54 19.53 -6.97 3.75
CA ASP A 54 18.46 -7.23 4.73
C ASP A 54 17.57 -5.98 4.96
N GLN A 55 17.63 -5.00 4.05
CA GLN A 55 16.85 -3.78 4.13
C GLN A 55 15.71 -3.79 3.12
N TRP A 56 14.57 -3.25 3.55
CA TRP A 56 13.47 -2.91 2.66
C TRP A 56 13.71 -1.54 2.04
N CYS A 57 13.28 -1.37 0.80
CA CYS A 57 13.13 -0.07 0.18
C CYS A 57 11.66 0.34 0.18
N VAL A 58 11.33 1.42 0.88
CA VAL A 58 9.96 1.95 0.96
C VAL A 58 9.81 3.13 0.01
N TRP A 59 8.85 3.05 -0.91
CA TRP A 59 8.62 4.02 -1.97
C TRP A 59 7.18 4.54 -1.89
N ALA A 60 7.00 5.79 -2.27
CA ALA A 60 5.69 6.33 -2.61
C ALA A 60 5.55 6.29 -4.14
N ASN A 61 4.62 5.49 -4.66
CA ASN A 61 4.42 5.28 -6.10
C ASN A 61 3.00 5.59 -6.57
N ALA A 62 2.87 6.17 -7.75
CA ALA A 62 1.62 6.35 -8.47
C ALA A 62 1.73 5.74 -9.86
N TYR A 63 0.71 5.00 -10.27
CA TYR A 63 0.59 4.34 -11.56
C TYR A 63 -0.59 4.96 -12.28
N HIS A 64 -0.39 5.24 -13.57
CA HIS A 64 -1.44 5.58 -14.50
C HIS A 64 -1.36 4.61 -15.68
N CYS A 65 -2.28 3.65 -15.72
CA CYS A 65 -2.31 2.62 -16.74
C CYS A 65 -3.57 2.77 -17.59
N PRO A 66 -3.47 2.69 -18.93
CA PRO A 66 -4.65 2.68 -19.79
C PRO A 66 -5.53 1.43 -19.60
N PRO A 67 -6.69 1.38 -20.26
CA PRO A 67 -7.62 0.26 -20.16
C PRO A 67 -7.02 -1.07 -20.58
N GLY A 68 -7.27 -2.14 -19.83
CA GLY A 68 -6.81 -3.49 -20.15
C GLY A 68 -5.33 -3.73 -19.87
N SER A 69 -4.62 -2.77 -19.26
CA SER A 69 -3.19 -2.88 -18.93
C SER A 69 -2.82 -3.96 -17.91
N LEU A 70 -3.78 -4.54 -17.19
CA LEU A 70 -3.53 -5.66 -16.29
C LEU A 70 -3.67 -7.04 -16.95
N ASP A 71 -3.96 -7.11 -18.26
CA ASP A 71 -4.14 -8.36 -18.99
C ASP A 71 -2.88 -8.71 -19.81
N PRO A 72 -2.02 -9.65 -19.36
CA PRO A 72 -0.81 -10.04 -20.10
C PRO A 72 -1.16 -10.65 -21.49
N PRO A 73 -0.29 -10.54 -22.52
CA PRO A 73 1.10 -10.07 -22.50
C PRO A 73 1.30 -8.59 -22.87
N ASN A 74 0.21 -7.89 -23.19
CA ASN A 74 0.27 -6.51 -23.65
C ASN A 74 -0.05 -5.58 -22.48
N THR A 75 0.88 -5.41 -21.56
CA THR A 75 0.83 -4.29 -20.60
C THR A 75 1.30 -3.04 -21.36
N PRO A 76 0.43 -2.10 -21.77
CA PRO A 76 0.89 -0.78 -22.22
C PRO A 76 1.76 -0.13 -21.16
N ASP A 77 2.64 0.78 -21.57
CA ASP A 77 3.53 1.55 -20.69
C ASP A 77 2.71 2.30 -19.63
N CYS A 78 2.52 1.70 -18.46
CA CYS A 78 2.01 2.39 -17.29
C CYS A 78 2.96 3.53 -16.97
N VAL A 79 2.44 4.75 -16.86
CA VAL A 79 3.25 5.86 -16.39
C VAL A 79 3.39 5.72 -14.88
N THR A 80 4.61 5.49 -14.43
CA THR A 80 4.95 5.42 -13.01
C THR A 80 5.57 6.73 -12.56
N ASN A 81 5.01 7.33 -11.51
CA ASN A 81 5.65 8.41 -10.77
C ASN A 81 6.08 7.89 -9.40
N THR A 82 7.33 8.13 -9.02
CA THR A 82 7.88 7.75 -7.72
C THR A 82 8.51 8.96 -7.05
N ALA A 83 8.20 9.17 -5.76
CA ALA A 83 8.83 10.22 -4.97
C ALA A 83 10.27 9.86 -4.52
N GLY A 84 10.80 8.73 -4.97
CA GLY A 84 12.05 8.14 -4.51
C GLY A 84 11.84 7.10 -3.41
N GLY A 85 12.90 6.37 -3.08
CA GLY A 85 12.88 5.29 -2.09
C GLY A 85 13.70 5.61 -0.84
N VAL A 86 13.30 5.05 0.29
CA VAL A 86 14.04 5.11 1.56
C VAL A 86 14.30 3.70 2.06
N ALA A 87 15.58 3.38 2.29
CA ALA A 87 15.98 2.13 2.93
C ALA A 87 15.60 2.11 4.42
N VAL A 88 14.99 1.02 4.86
CA VAL A 88 14.59 0.79 6.26
C VAL A 88 14.89 -0.65 6.69
N ASN A 89 14.98 -0.87 7.99
CA ASN A 89 15.26 -2.18 8.56
C ASN A 89 13.97 -2.91 8.96
N ALA A 90 14.08 -4.21 9.21
CA ALA A 90 13.03 -5.00 9.86
C ALA A 90 12.54 -4.32 11.17
N GLY A 91 11.25 -4.48 11.47
CA GLY A 91 10.60 -3.89 12.63
C GLY A 91 10.30 -2.39 12.50
N THR A 92 10.76 -1.73 11.42
CA THR A 92 10.42 -0.32 11.17
C THR A 92 8.91 -0.17 11.02
N ARG A 93 8.36 0.86 11.70
CA ARG A 93 6.97 1.28 11.56
C ARG A 93 6.87 2.30 10.43
N VAL A 94 6.20 1.92 9.35
CA VAL A 94 5.97 2.75 8.18
C VAL A 94 4.52 3.25 8.24
N THR A 95 4.32 4.53 8.57
CA THR A 95 3.00 5.15 8.56
C THR A 95 2.65 5.57 7.15
N ILE A 96 1.45 5.19 6.70
CA ILE A 96 1.01 5.37 5.32
C ILE A 96 -0.32 6.10 5.36
N GLU A 97 -0.41 7.22 4.66
CA GLU A 97 -1.64 7.99 4.55
C GLU A 97 -1.95 8.30 3.10
N TYR A 98 -3.21 8.20 2.71
CA TYR A 98 -3.76 8.69 1.45
C TYR A 98 -4.87 9.68 1.77
N ASN A 99 -4.79 10.88 1.22
CA ASN A 99 -5.74 11.96 1.49
C ASN A 99 -6.25 12.55 0.18
N TYR A 100 -7.56 12.43 -0.07
CA TYR A 100 -8.23 13.06 -1.21
C TYR A 100 -8.61 14.50 -0.89
N ASP A 101 -8.17 15.43 -1.73
CA ASP A 101 -8.56 16.83 -1.68
C ASP A 101 -9.66 17.11 -2.72
N GLY A 102 -10.87 17.38 -2.24
CA GLY A 102 -12.02 17.67 -3.09
C GLY A 102 -11.91 18.97 -3.89
N SER A 103 -11.03 19.89 -3.49
CA SER A 103 -10.85 21.17 -4.19
C SER A 103 -9.94 21.02 -5.42
N SER A 104 -8.86 20.26 -5.30
CA SER A 104 -7.92 20.01 -6.40
C SER A 104 -8.22 18.72 -7.17
N GLY A 105 -9.03 17.82 -6.61
CA GLY A 105 -9.30 16.49 -7.18
C GLY A 105 -8.13 15.52 -7.04
N GLN A 106 -7.11 15.86 -6.25
CA GLN A 106 -5.90 15.06 -6.10
C GLN A 106 -5.96 14.13 -4.90
N VAL A 107 -5.24 13.02 -4.98
CA VAL A 107 -4.91 12.19 -3.82
C VAL A 107 -3.43 12.39 -3.48
N THR A 108 -3.16 12.77 -2.23
CA THR A 108 -1.81 12.88 -1.68
C THR A 108 -1.50 11.65 -0.86
N GLN A 109 -0.40 10.98 -1.19
CA GLN A 109 0.21 9.95 -0.38
C GLN A 109 1.29 10.56 0.50
N ILE A 110 1.30 10.19 1.79
CA ILE A 110 2.33 10.57 2.75
C ILE A 110 2.86 9.28 3.37
N VAL A 111 4.18 9.11 3.34
CA VAL A 111 4.87 7.99 3.99
C VAL A 111 5.79 8.52 5.08
N GLY A 112 5.52 8.09 6.30
CA GLY A 112 6.33 8.39 7.48
C GLY A 112 7.15 7.19 7.92
N ILE A 113 8.39 7.46 8.32
CA ILE A 113 9.33 6.46 8.86
C ILE A 113 9.91 7.07 10.13
N ASP A 114 9.88 6.30 11.22
CA ASP A 114 10.31 6.75 12.56
C ASP A 114 9.62 8.04 13.01
N GLY A 115 8.31 8.16 12.72
CA GLY A 115 7.49 9.31 13.11
C GLY A 115 7.77 10.60 12.32
N LYS A 116 8.56 10.54 11.24
CA LYS A 116 8.84 11.69 10.36
C LYS A 116 8.35 11.42 8.96
N VAL A 117 7.69 12.40 8.35
CA VAL A 117 7.38 12.36 6.91
C VAL A 117 8.68 12.26 6.12
N ARG A 118 8.80 11.22 5.29
CA ARG A 118 9.98 10.98 4.44
C ARG A 118 9.67 11.08 2.97
N LEU A 119 8.49 10.63 2.56
CA LEU A 119 8.05 10.67 1.17
C LEU A 119 6.66 11.28 1.12
N SER A 120 6.42 12.06 0.07
CA SER A 120 5.11 12.61 -0.24
C SER A 120 4.99 12.81 -1.74
N GLN A 121 3.82 12.50 -2.29
CA GLN A 121 3.47 12.81 -3.66
C GLN A 121 1.96 12.93 -3.82
N SER A 122 1.54 13.61 -4.87
CA SER A 122 0.14 13.74 -5.23
C SER A 122 -0.09 13.27 -6.66
N THR A 123 -1.28 12.73 -6.91
CA THR A 123 -1.74 12.36 -8.24
C THR A 123 -3.12 12.93 -8.52
N SER A 124 -3.37 13.31 -9.77
CA SER A 124 -4.68 13.71 -10.29
C SER A 124 -5.52 12.54 -10.79
N SER A 125 -5.16 11.30 -10.43
CA SER A 125 -5.96 10.10 -10.70
C SER A 125 -7.41 10.24 -10.20
N GLY A 126 -7.65 11.07 -9.19
CA GLY A 126 -8.99 11.25 -8.65
C GLY A 126 -9.28 10.31 -7.49
N LYS A 127 -10.53 10.32 -7.03
CA LYS A 127 -10.91 9.75 -5.74
C LYS A 127 -10.81 8.22 -5.73
N GLY A 128 -10.08 7.68 -4.76
CA GLY A 128 -10.02 6.24 -4.51
C GLY A 128 -11.40 5.61 -4.23
N ARG A 129 -11.65 4.46 -4.85
CA ARG A 129 -12.89 3.69 -4.77
C ARG A 129 -12.74 2.40 -3.97
N TRP A 130 -11.58 1.73 -4.07
CA TRP A 130 -11.25 0.57 -3.27
C TRP A 130 -9.76 0.59 -2.91
N MET A 131 -9.40 -0.23 -1.92
CA MET A 131 -8.04 -0.38 -1.43
C MET A 131 -7.65 -1.84 -1.50
N ASN A 132 -6.40 -2.12 -1.88
CA ASN A 132 -5.80 -3.43 -1.75
C ASN A 132 -4.64 -3.37 -0.76
N MET A 133 -4.42 -4.48 -0.06
CA MET A 133 -3.21 -4.75 0.71
C MET A 133 -2.69 -6.10 0.23
N ILE A 134 -1.54 -6.12 -0.42
CA ILE A 134 -1.04 -7.32 -1.10
C ILE A 134 0.44 -7.54 -0.81
N THR A 135 0.82 -8.82 -0.76
CA THR A 135 2.19 -9.25 -1.00
C THR A 135 2.29 -9.68 -2.46
N ASP A 136 3.27 -9.16 -3.19
CA ASP A 136 3.59 -9.60 -4.54
C ASP A 136 5.03 -10.11 -4.59
N CYS A 137 5.28 -11.05 -5.50
CA CYS A 137 6.52 -11.80 -5.58
C CYS A 137 6.92 -12.05 -7.03
N ASP A 138 7.88 -11.27 -7.55
CA ASP A 138 8.44 -11.50 -8.88
C ASP A 138 9.59 -12.51 -8.82
N LYS A 139 9.43 -13.64 -9.54
CA LYS A 139 10.41 -14.74 -9.69
C LYS A 139 10.83 -15.40 -8.38
N CYS A 140 9.89 -15.51 -7.44
CA CYS A 140 10.11 -16.11 -6.14
C CYS A 140 10.04 -17.64 -6.16
N TRP A 141 10.99 -18.31 -6.83
CA TRP A 141 11.05 -19.77 -6.80
C TRP A 141 11.66 -20.25 -5.47
N GLY A 142 10.79 -20.54 -4.49
CA GLY A 142 11.19 -21.04 -3.16
C GLY A 142 11.55 -19.94 -2.16
N SER A 143 11.11 -18.72 -2.42
CA SER A 143 11.26 -17.56 -1.53
C SER A 143 10.22 -17.60 -0.44
N SER A 144 10.63 -17.19 0.76
CA SER A 144 9.73 -17.02 1.88
C SER A 144 9.73 -15.58 2.35
N ILE A 145 8.59 -15.12 2.85
CA ILE A 145 8.50 -13.86 3.59
C ILE A 145 8.10 -14.16 5.02
N ASP A 146 8.80 -13.53 5.97
CA ASP A 146 8.42 -13.59 7.37
C ASP A 146 7.08 -12.87 7.60
N ALA A 147 6.31 -13.34 8.59
CA ALA A 147 5.03 -12.76 8.94
C ALA A 147 5.16 -11.27 9.31
N TYR A 148 4.15 -10.48 8.93
CA TYR A 148 4.16 -9.04 9.14
C TYR A 148 2.79 -8.52 9.55
N SER A 149 2.67 -7.21 9.81
CA SER A 149 1.41 -6.67 10.33
C SER A 149 1.14 -5.25 9.87
N TYR A 150 -0.14 -4.96 9.73
CA TYR A 150 -0.67 -3.60 9.68
C TYR A 150 -1.38 -3.29 10.98
N VAL A 151 -1.21 -2.08 11.50
CA VAL A 151 -1.90 -1.61 12.70
C VAL A 151 -2.50 -0.23 12.49
N ASP A 152 -3.49 0.12 13.31
CA ASP A 152 -4.13 1.43 13.33
C ASP A 152 -4.75 1.82 11.97
N THR A 153 -5.35 0.85 11.28
CA THR A 153 -5.94 1.10 9.95
C THR A 153 -7.24 1.86 10.10
N THR A 154 -7.34 3.01 9.46
CA THR A 154 -8.53 3.86 9.43
C THR A 154 -8.90 4.18 7.98
N VAL A 155 -10.16 4.02 7.62
CA VAL A 155 -10.72 4.43 6.33
C VAL A 155 -11.84 5.42 6.59
N VAL A 156 -11.75 6.62 6.00
CA VAL A 156 -12.78 7.64 6.06
C VAL A 156 -13.48 7.73 4.70
N LEU A 157 -14.79 7.55 4.71
CA LEU A 157 -15.64 7.63 3.54
C LEU A 157 -16.19 9.06 3.39
N GLU A 158 -16.56 9.40 2.15
CA GLU A 158 -17.17 10.70 1.86
C GLU A 158 -18.57 10.82 2.47
N ASN A 159 -19.34 9.75 2.34
CA ASN A 159 -20.67 9.59 2.93
C ASN A 159 -20.65 8.35 3.81
N ALA A 160 -21.47 8.34 4.86
CA ALA A 160 -21.62 7.17 5.70
C ALA A 160 -22.19 6.00 4.88
N ASP A 161 -21.55 4.85 4.98
CA ASP A 161 -22.00 3.59 4.41
C ASP A 161 -21.85 2.50 5.46
N GLY A 162 -22.96 2.11 6.09
CA GLY A 162 -22.98 1.03 7.09
C GLY A 162 -22.71 -0.36 6.51
N GLY A 163 -22.73 -0.51 5.18
CA GLY A 163 -22.43 -1.75 4.48
C GLY A 163 -20.97 -1.93 4.09
N PHE A 164 -20.15 -0.88 4.14
CA PHE A 164 -18.76 -0.90 3.67
C PHE A 164 -17.94 -2.05 4.27
N GLY A 165 -18.06 -2.30 5.59
CA GLY A 165 -17.34 -3.39 6.26
C GLY A 165 -17.64 -4.79 5.71
N ARG A 166 -18.81 -5.02 5.10
CA ARG A 166 -19.14 -6.31 4.46
C ARG A 166 -18.38 -6.54 3.14
N GLY A 167 -17.86 -5.48 2.53
CA GLY A 167 -17.04 -5.55 1.33
C GLY A 167 -15.56 -5.79 1.62
N VAL A 168 -15.15 -5.82 2.89
CA VAL A 168 -13.78 -6.10 3.27
C VAL A 168 -13.52 -7.59 3.18
N VAL A 169 -12.60 -7.98 2.31
CA VAL A 169 -12.13 -9.35 2.14
C VAL A 169 -10.72 -9.45 2.70
N MET A 170 -10.50 -10.39 3.61
CA MET A 170 -9.20 -10.66 4.24
C MET A 170 -8.90 -12.14 4.09
N ASP A 171 -8.22 -12.51 3.01
CA ASP A 171 -7.82 -13.90 2.75
C ASP A 171 -6.41 -14.15 3.27
N GLY A 172 -6.20 -15.21 4.03
CA GLY A 172 -4.91 -15.53 4.66
C GLY A 172 -4.41 -14.50 5.70
N VAL A 173 -5.31 -13.69 6.26
CA VAL A 173 -4.97 -12.63 7.22
C VAL A 173 -5.79 -12.79 8.50
N GLN A 174 -5.12 -12.82 9.65
CA GLN A 174 -5.78 -12.72 10.95
C GLN A 174 -5.97 -11.25 11.31
N HIS A 175 -7.11 -10.86 11.88
CA HIS A 175 -7.38 -9.44 12.11
C HIS A 175 -8.34 -9.18 13.28
N SER A 176 -8.30 -7.96 13.80
CA SER A 176 -9.36 -7.42 14.65
C SER A 176 -10.65 -7.15 13.87
N ASP A 177 -11.76 -6.95 14.57
CA ASP A 177 -13.04 -6.60 13.95
C ASP A 177 -12.95 -5.37 13.04
N VAL A 178 -13.62 -5.45 11.88
CA VAL A 178 -13.88 -4.30 11.02
C VAL A 178 -15.08 -3.54 11.57
N ARG A 179 -14.82 -2.38 12.17
CA ARG A 179 -15.83 -1.62 12.92
C ARG A 179 -15.95 -0.19 12.48
N THR A 180 -17.12 0.40 12.65
CA THR A 180 -17.32 1.85 12.47
C THR A 180 -17.51 2.56 13.81
N VAL A 181 -17.06 3.82 13.89
CA VAL A 181 -17.14 4.65 15.11
C VAL A 181 -18.17 5.79 15.01
N ASP A 182 -18.76 6.00 13.84
CA ASP A 182 -19.61 7.16 13.53
C ASP A 182 -20.74 6.81 12.54
N GLY A 183 -21.24 5.57 12.59
CA GLY A 183 -22.39 5.14 11.80
C GLY A 183 -22.08 4.84 10.33
N GLY A 184 -20.82 4.53 10.00
CA GLY A 184 -20.39 4.06 8.69
C GLY A 184 -19.55 5.07 7.91
N ARG A 185 -19.17 6.21 8.50
CA ARG A 185 -18.31 7.20 7.83
C ARG A 185 -16.82 6.89 8.04
N THR A 186 -16.44 6.44 9.23
CA THR A 186 -15.08 6.08 9.62
C THR A 186 -15.07 4.61 10.02
N TRP A 187 -14.24 3.84 9.35
CA TRP A 187 -14.02 2.41 9.57
C TRP A 187 -12.63 2.17 10.13
N LYS A 188 -12.51 1.25 11.08
CA LYS A 188 -11.27 0.92 11.76
C LYS A 188 -11.03 -0.58 11.78
N VAL A 189 -9.75 -0.93 11.66
CA VAL A 189 -9.18 -2.24 11.94
C VAL A 189 -7.92 -1.99 12.77
N ASP A 190 -7.93 -2.41 14.02
CA ASP A 190 -6.89 -2.09 14.99
C ASP A 190 -5.59 -2.86 14.69
N TRP A 191 -5.69 -4.12 14.28
CA TRP A 191 -4.56 -4.93 13.82
C TRP A 191 -4.95 -5.92 12.72
N MET A 192 -4.00 -6.19 11.83
CA MET A 192 -4.03 -7.23 10.81
C MET A 192 -2.66 -7.91 10.80
N HIS A 193 -2.64 -9.24 10.89
CA HIS A 193 -1.47 -10.09 10.86
C HIS A 193 -1.52 -10.95 9.60
N VAL A 194 -0.49 -10.82 8.78
CA VAL A 194 -0.32 -11.60 7.55
C VAL A 194 0.69 -12.69 7.87
N ASP A 195 0.26 -13.95 7.76
CA ASP A 195 1.13 -15.10 7.98
C ASP A 195 2.23 -15.13 6.89
N GLY A 196 3.42 -15.57 7.28
CA GLY A 196 4.50 -15.83 6.32
C GLY A 196 4.21 -17.08 5.48
N TYR A 197 4.86 -17.18 4.32
CA TYR A 197 4.81 -18.35 3.43
C TYR A 197 6.21 -18.72 2.95
#